data_AF-A0A3P5X9X0-F1
#
_entry.id   AF-A0A3P5X9X0-F1
#
_cell.length_a   1.000
_cell.length_b   1.000
_cell.length_c   1.000
_cell.angle_alpha   90.00
_cell.angle_beta   90.00
_cell.angle_gamma   90.00
#
_symmetry.space_group_name_H-M   'P 1'
#
loop_
_entity.id
_entity.type
_entity.pdbx_description
1 polymer ?
#
loop_
_entity_poly.entity_id
_entity_poly.type
_entity_poly.pdbx_seq_one_letter_code
_entity_poly.pdbx_strand_id
1 'polypeptide(L)'
;MTGLPAALMIALAVLALAALVFALWPRQRRPLAVLDGSNVMHWKDGKPRLETLAEVLRHVEARGYDAGIIFDANAGHLLAGRYMHDHHFRKALNLRGDRVMVVPKGQQADPFLLRYASANRAVIVSNDRFRDRIADHPDLAQPGRIIRGGWRDGALWLDLPQNAQGRR
;
A
#
# COMPACT_ATOMS: atom_id res chain seq x y z
N MET A 1 -36.65 -25.94 -42.04
CA MET A 1 -36.17 -24.60 -41.63
C MET A 1 -36.21 -24.43 -40.10
N THR A 2 -35.58 -25.33 -39.32
CA THR A 2 -35.78 -25.43 -37.85
C THR A 2 -34.50 -25.32 -37.01
N GLY A 3 -33.34 -24.95 -37.60
CA GLY A 3 -32.05 -24.94 -36.89
C GLY A 3 -31.68 -23.66 -36.14
N LEU A 4 -32.27 -22.51 -36.50
CA LEU A 4 -31.98 -21.20 -35.90
C LEU A 4 -32.30 -21.07 -34.38
N PRO A 5 -33.41 -21.60 -33.84
CA PRO A 5 -33.72 -21.42 -32.41
C PRO A 5 -32.79 -22.23 -31.50
N ALA A 6 -32.33 -23.42 -31.94
CA ALA A 6 -31.42 -24.24 -31.16
C ALA A 6 -30.01 -23.62 -31.08
N ALA A 7 -29.50 -23.09 -32.19
CA ALA A 7 -28.20 -22.42 -32.22
C ALA A 7 -28.17 -21.17 -31.32
N LEU A 8 -29.26 -20.39 -31.31
CA LEU A 8 -29.39 -19.21 -30.44
C LEU A 8 -29.43 -19.60 -28.95
N MET A 9 -30.18 -20.65 -28.59
CA MET A 9 -30.26 -21.15 -27.23
C MET A 9 -28.90 -21.66 -26.73
N ILE A 10 -28.14 -22.36 -27.58
CA ILE A 10 -26.78 -22.81 -27.27
C ILE A 10 -25.86 -21.62 -27.07
N ALA A 11 -25.90 -20.62 -27.95
CA ALA A 11 -25.08 -19.42 -27.84
C ALA A 11 -25.36 -18.64 -26.54
N LEU A 12 -26.63 -18.49 -26.16
CA LEU A 12 -27.03 -17.84 -24.91
C LEU A 12 -26.59 -18.63 -23.68
N ALA A 13 -26.70 -19.97 -23.71
CA ALA A 13 -26.22 -20.83 -22.64
C ALA A 13 -24.69 -20.74 -22.46
N VAL A 14 -23.93 -20.70 -23.56
CA VAL A 14 -22.47 -20.52 -23.53
C VAL A 14 -22.09 -19.14 -22.98
N LEU A 15 -22.77 -18.07 -23.40
CA LEU A 15 -22.54 -16.72 -22.87
C LEU A 15 -22.88 -16.61 -21.38
N ALA A 16 -23.99 -17.20 -20.95
CA ALA A 16 -24.38 -17.24 -19.55
C ALA A 16 -23.38 -18.02 -18.70
N LEU A 17 -22.91 -19.17 -19.19
CA LEU A 17 -21.87 -19.96 -18.52
C LEU A 17 -20.54 -19.20 -18.47
N ALA A 18 -20.13 -18.53 -19.55
CA ALA A 18 -18.91 -17.73 -19.58
C ALA A 18 -18.99 -16.55 -18.61
N ALA A 19 -20.13 -15.86 -18.53
CA ALA A 19 -20.37 -14.79 -17.57
C ALA A 19 -20.38 -15.31 -16.13
N LEU A 20 -20.97 -16.48 -15.87
CA LEU A 20 -20.94 -17.13 -14.56
C LEU A 20 -19.51 -17.52 -14.15
N VAL A 21 -18.76 -18.17 -15.05
CA VAL A 21 -17.35 -18.53 -14.82
C VAL A 21 -16.51 -17.27 -14.58
N PHE A 22 -16.73 -16.20 -15.34
CA PHE A 22 -16.03 -14.93 -15.15
C PHE A 22 -16.40 -14.24 -13.83
N ALA A 23 -17.68 -14.27 -13.43
CA ALA A 23 -18.14 -13.70 -12.17
C ALA A 23 -17.65 -14.47 -10.94
N LEU A 24 -17.52 -15.79 -11.07
CA LEU A 24 -16.95 -16.68 -10.07
C LEU A 24 -15.42 -16.73 -10.13
N TRP A 25 -14.80 -16.14 -11.14
CA TRP A 25 -13.34 -16.08 -11.23
C TRP A 25 -12.80 -15.27 -10.05
N PRO A 26 -11.89 -15.84 -9.24
CA PRO A 26 -11.36 -15.15 -8.08
C PRO A 26 -10.68 -13.86 -8.55
N ARG A 27 -11.21 -12.72 -8.11
CA ARG A 27 -10.53 -11.44 -8.29
C ARG A 27 -9.20 -11.55 -7.55
N GLN A 28 -8.10 -11.49 -8.31
CA GLN A 28 -6.77 -11.46 -7.71
C GLN A 28 -6.71 -10.28 -6.74
N ARG A 29 -6.34 -10.58 -5.49
CA ARG A 29 -6.15 -9.55 -4.46
C ARG A 29 -4.98 -8.68 -4.87
N ARG A 30 -5.12 -7.37 -4.70
CA ARG A 30 -4.01 -6.44 -4.92
C ARG A 30 -2.88 -6.77 -3.94
N PRO A 31 -1.61 -6.65 -4.36
CA PRO A 31 -0.49 -6.75 -3.45
C PRO A 31 -0.56 -5.66 -2.38
N LEU A 32 -0.04 -5.97 -1.20
CA LEU A 32 -0.06 -5.06 -0.06
C LEU A 32 1.22 -4.21 0.00
N ALA A 33 1.06 -2.97 0.43
CA ALA A 33 2.16 -2.08 0.77
C ALA A 33 1.95 -1.48 2.16
N VAL A 34 3.04 -1.20 2.87
CA VAL A 34 3.01 -0.43 4.11
C VAL A 34 4.00 0.72 4.01
N LEU A 35 3.53 1.94 4.23
CA LEU A 35 4.38 3.12 4.26
C LEU A 35 4.90 3.31 5.68
N ASP A 36 6.20 3.55 5.78
CA ASP A 36 6.81 4.11 6.98
C ASP A 36 6.46 5.60 7.05
N GLY A 37 5.41 5.92 7.79
CA GLY A 37 4.84 7.25 7.86
C GLY A 37 5.83 8.29 8.40
N SER A 38 6.62 7.90 9.39
CA SER A 38 7.62 8.76 10.02
C SER A 38 8.82 9.01 9.14
N ASN A 39 9.17 8.09 8.24
CA ASN A 39 10.24 8.32 7.26
C ASN A 39 9.74 9.11 6.04
N VAL A 40 8.61 8.68 5.46
CA VAL A 40 8.08 9.22 4.20
C VAL A 40 7.65 10.68 4.35
N MET A 41 7.15 11.11 5.50
CA MET A 41 6.75 12.51 5.70
C MET A 41 7.87 13.52 5.48
N HIS A 42 9.14 13.10 5.58
CA HIS A 42 10.32 13.95 5.39
C HIS A 42 10.91 13.91 3.97
N TRP A 43 10.38 13.10 3.05
CA TRP A 43 11.01 12.90 1.74
C TRP A 43 11.08 14.13 0.85
N LYS A 44 10.20 15.12 1.11
CA LYS A 44 10.19 16.39 0.38
C LYS A 44 10.85 17.48 1.23
N ASP A 45 12.02 17.92 0.79
CA ASP A 45 12.82 18.99 1.40
C ASP A 45 13.25 18.73 2.86
N GLY A 46 13.19 17.48 3.34
CA GLY A 46 13.55 17.10 4.72
C GLY A 46 12.54 17.52 5.79
N LYS A 47 11.46 18.21 5.43
CA LYS A 47 10.47 18.73 6.39
C LYS A 47 9.29 17.76 6.52
N PRO A 48 8.79 17.49 7.74
CA PRO A 48 7.64 16.62 7.93
C PRO A 48 6.38 17.26 7.33
N ARG A 49 5.73 16.57 6.40
CA ARG A 49 4.52 17.04 5.71
C ARG A 49 3.54 15.91 5.47
N LEU A 50 2.26 16.13 5.76
CA LEU A 50 1.20 15.17 5.44
C LEU A 50 0.95 15.10 3.94
N GLU A 51 1.18 16.18 3.20
CA GLU A 51 1.02 16.25 1.76
C GLU A 51 1.97 15.29 1.04
N THR A 52 3.21 15.21 1.52
CA THR A 52 4.23 14.26 1.03
C THR A 52 3.72 12.83 1.17
N LEU A 53 3.20 12.47 2.34
CA LEU A 53 2.63 11.14 2.58
C LEU A 53 1.43 10.84 1.67
N ALA A 54 0.52 11.80 1.54
CA ALA A 54 -0.65 11.65 0.69
C ALA A 54 -0.27 11.44 -0.78
N GLU A 55 0.77 12.14 -1.27
CA GLU A 55 1.29 11.96 -2.63
C GLU A 55 1.91 10.58 -2.83
N VAL A 56 2.75 10.10 -1.90
CA VAL A 56 3.31 8.74 -1.96
C VAL A 56 2.21 7.69 -1.91
N LEU A 57 1.24 7.82 -0.99
CA LEU A 57 0.14 6.88 -0.87
C LEU A 57 -0.65 6.74 -2.18
N ARG A 58 -1.06 7.87 -2.77
CA ARG A 58 -1.76 7.86 -4.07
C ARG A 58 -0.92 7.20 -5.16
N HIS A 59 0.39 7.45 -5.19
CA HIS A 59 1.29 6.89 -6.19
C HIS A 59 1.51 5.39 -6.04
N VAL A 60 1.49 4.88 -4.81
CA VAL A 60 1.53 3.43 -4.51
C VAL A 60 0.21 2.78 -4.94
N GLU A 61 -0.94 3.39 -4.61
CA GLU A 61 -2.26 2.90 -5.01
C GLU A 61 -2.46 2.91 -6.53
N ALA A 62 -1.99 3.96 -7.22
CA ALA A 62 -2.03 4.06 -8.67
C ALA A 62 -1.18 2.99 -9.37
N ARG A 63 -0.19 2.43 -8.67
CA ARG A 63 0.56 1.25 -9.13
C ARG A 63 -0.14 -0.08 -8.86
N GLY A 64 -1.34 -0.07 -8.29
CA GLY A 64 -2.18 -1.25 -8.08
C GLY A 64 -1.97 -1.98 -6.75
N TYR A 65 -1.42 -1.29 -5.75
CA TYR A 65 -1.21 -1.82 -4.39
C TYR A 65 -2.29 -1.32 -3.44
N ASP A 66 -2.71 -2.15 -2.49
CA ASP A 66 -3.50 -1.71 -1.35
C ASP A 66 -2.54 -1.34 -0.20
N ALA A 67 -2.59 -0.09 0.25
CA ALA A 67 -1.54 0.48 1.11
C ALA A 67 -2.04 0.85 2.53
N GLY A 68 -1.26 0.54 3.55
CA GLY A 68 -1.41 1.08 4.91
C GLY A 68 -0.27 2.02 5.29
N ILE A 69 -0.38 2.69 6.43
CA ILE A 69 0.67 3.57 6.98
C ILE A 69 0.90 3.22 8.45
N ILE A 70 2.17 3.07 8.84
CA ILE A 70 2.57 2.93 10.25
C ILE A 70 3.45 4.12 10.63
N PHE A 71 3.12 4.78 11.73
CA PHE A 71 3.85 5.91 12.28
C PHE A 71 4.52 5.54 13.60
N ASP A 72 5.67 6.14 13.84
CA ASP A 72 6.26 6.25 15.18
C ASP A 72 5.33 7.09 16.09
N ALA A 73 5.38 6.84 17.41
CA ALA A 73 4.62 7.59 18.40
C ALA A 73 4.85 9.11 18.35
N ASN A 74 6.02 9.57 17.88
CA ASN A 74 6.36 10.99 17.82
C ASN A 74 5.85 11.73 16.57
N ALA A 75 5.32 11.03 15.56
CA ALA A 75 4.95 11.64 14.28
C ALA A 75 3.98 12.82 14.42
N GLY A 76 3.02 12.72 15.36
CA GLY A 76 2.06 13.79 15.61
C GLY A 76 2.70 15.10 16.06
N HIS A 77 3.71 15.01 16.94
CA HIS A 77 4.41 16.20 17.43
C HIS A 77 5.18 16.90 16.30
N LEU A 78 5.77 16.13 15.38
CA LEU A 78 6.49 16.67 14.23
C LEU A 78 5.56 17.33 13.20
N LEU A 79 4.34 16.82 13.03
CA LEU A 79 3.39 17.31 12.03
C LEU A 79 2.40 18.37 12.54
N ALA A 80 2.07 18.35 13.83
CA ALA A 80 1.00 19.17 14.39
C ALA A 80 1.31 19.74 15.78
N GLY A 81 2.55 19.59 16.29
CA GLY A 81 2.97 20.10 17.60
C GLY A 81 2.35 19.37 18.80
N ARG A 82 1.56 18.30 18.58
CA ARG A 82 0.86 17.55 19.62
C ARG A 82 0.80 16.06 19.29
N TYR A 83 0.58 15.24 20.30
CA TYR A 83 0.37 13.82 20.08
C TYR A 83 -0.89 13.57 19.22
N MET A 84 -0.80 12.60 18.31
CA MET A 84 -1.86 12.20 17.39
C MET A 84 -1.96 10.67 17.34
N HIS A 85 -3.11 10.14 17.72
CA HIS A 85 -3.49 8.74 17.50
C HIS A 85 -3.92 8.48 16.03
N ASP A 86 -4.05 7.19 15.68
CA ASP A 86 -4.46 6.61 14.40
C ASP A 86 -5.62 7.36 13.73
N HIS A 87 -6.69 7.60 14.50
CA HIS A 87 -7.89 8.25 13.97
C HIS A 87 -7.65 9.72 13.53
N HIS A 88 -6.70 10.42 14.15
CA HIS A 88 -6.35 11.78 13.77
C HIS A 88 -5.64 11.80 12.42
N PHE A 89 -4.66 10.92 12.23
CA PHE A 89 -3.96 10.79 10.94
C PHE A 89 -4.89 10.31 9.84
N ARG A 90 -5.74 9.33 10.14
CA ARG A 90 -6.77 8.85 9.21
C ARG A 90 -7.67 9.99 8.73
N LYS A 91 -8.13 10.86 9.64
CA LYS A 91 -8.93 12.04 9.29
C LYS A 91 -8.13 13.03 8.45
N ALA A 92 -6.88 13.32 8.85
CA ALA A 92 -6.03 14.29 8.17
C ALA A 92 -5.64 13.85 6.75
N LEU A 93 -5.51 12.54 6.51
CA LEU A 93 -5.20 11.94 5.21
C LEU A 93 -6.46 11.55 4.42
N ASN A 94 -7.66 11.82 4.94
CA ASN A 94 -8.95 11.43 4.36
C ASN A 94 -9.04 9.92 4.02
N LEU A 95 -8.52 9.07 4.90
CA LEU A 95 -8.51 7.61 4.72
C LEU A 95 -9.71 6.96 5.38
N ARG A 96 -10.21 5.88 4.77
CA ARG A 96 -11.28 5.04 5.30
C ARG A 96 -10.70 3.75 5.87
N GLY A 97 -11.44 3.14 6.80
CA GLY A 97 -11.05 1.88 7.43
C GLY A 97 -9.81 2.01 8.31
N ASP A 98 -9.24 0.86 8.67
CA ASP A 98 -8.08 0.75 9.56
C ASP A 98 -6.76 0.72 8.75
N ARG A 99 -6.48 1.82 8.05
CA ARG A 99 -5.31 1.96 7.15
C ARG A 99 -4.13 2.70 7.78
N VAL A 100 -4.28 3.16 9.02
CA VAL A 100 -3.26 3.95 9.72
C VAL A 100 -3.08 3.41 11.12
N MET A 101 -1.84 3.13 11.49
CA MET A 101 -1.45 2.76 12.84
C MET A 101 -0.39 3.73 13.36
N VAL A 102 -0.55 4.21 14.59
CA VAL A 102 0.49 4.90 15.35
C VAL A 102 0.94 3.94 16.43
N VAL A 103 2.23 3.63 16.47
CA VAL A 103 2.75 2.70 17.48
C VAL A 103 2.57 3.27 18.90
N PRO A 104 2.50 2.41 19.92
CA PRO A 104 2.38 2.86 21.31
C PRO A 104 3.51 3.81 21.71
N LYS A 105 3.22 4.71 22.65
CA LYS A 105 4.20 5.66 23.18
C LYS A 105 5.45 4.93 23.69
N GLY A 106 6.63 5.46 23.32
CA GLY A 106 7.93 4.90 23.71
C GLY A 106 8.38 3.72 22.85
N GLN A 107 7.61 3.34 21.83
CA GLN A 107 8.00 2.31 20.86
C GLN A 107 8.34 2.94 19.51
N GLN A 108 9.16 2.24 18.74
CA GLN A 108 9.54 2.62 17.38
C GLN A 108 8.71 1.89 16.34
N ALA A 109 8.58 2.49 15.16
CA ALA A 109 7.77 1.93 14.07
C ALA A 109 8.36 0.65 13.45
N ASP A 110 9.70 0.52 13.36
CA ASP A 110 10.33 -0.52 12.55
C ASP A 110 9.90 -1.95 12.92
N PRO A 111 9.84 -2.37 14.21
CA PRO A 111 9.40 -3.72 14.54
C PRO A 111 7.97 -4.00 14.08
N PHE A 112 7.11 -2.98 14.03
CA PHE A 112 5.74 -3.11 13.55
C PHE A 112 5.69 -3.16 12.02
N LEU A 113 6.48 -2.33 11.34
CA LEU A 113 6.63 -2.34 9.88
C LEU A 113 7.12 -3.70 9.38
N LEU A 114 8.23 -4.20 9.94
CA LEU A 114 8.83 -5.47 9.54
C LEU A 114 7.90 -6.65 9.83
N ARG A 115 7.31 -6.71 11.03
CA ARG A 115 6.34 -7.77 11.38
C ARG A 115 5.12 -7.75 10.45
N TYR A 116 4.55 -6.57 10.19
CA TYR A 116 3.41 -6.44 9.28
C TYR A 116 3.76 -6.89 7.86
N ALA A 117 4.89 -6.43 7.34
CA ALA A 117 5.32 -6.71 5.98
C ALA A 117 5.64 -8.20 5.76
N SER A 118 6.30 -8.83 6.73
CA SER A 118 6.62 -10.26 6.70
C SER A 118 5.33 -11.10 6.77
N ALA A 119 4.47 -10.85 7.76
CA ALA A 119 3.22 -11.60 7.96
C ALA A 119 2.24 -11.50 6.78
N ASN A 120 2.19 -10.34 6.11
CA ASN A 120 1.22 -10.08 5.03
C ASN A 120 1.84 -10.15 3.63
N ARG A 121 3.12 -10.53 3.52
CA ARG A 121 3.91 -10.46 2.28
C ARG A 121 3.85 -9.06 1.62
N ALA A 122 3.65 -8.01 2.41
CA ALA A 122 3.59 -6.64 1.93
C ALA A 122 4.99 -6.11 1.62
N VAL A 123 5.08 -5.11 0.74
CA VAL A 123 6.30 -4.31 0.53
C VAL A 123 6.33 -3.14 1.50
N ILE A 124 7.52 -2.73 1.96
CA ILE A 124 7.71 -1.57 2.84
C ILE A 124 8.16 -0.38 2.01
N VAL A 125 7.47 0.76 2.10
CA VAL A 125 7.88 2.01 1.47
C VAL A 125 8.58 2.87 2.52
N SER A 126 9.91 2.90 2.47
CA SER A 126 10.79 3.64 3.38
C SER A 126 12.18 3.81 2.77
N ASN A 127 12.91 4.84 3.17
CA ASN A 127 14.34 5.02 2.88
C ASN A 127 15.26 4.50 4.01
N ASP A 128 14.70 3.97 5.11
CA ASP A 128 15.47 3.32 6.17
C ASP A 128 15.96 1.91 5.76
N ARG A 129 17.18 1.57 6.14
CA ARG A 129 17.80 0.27 5.88
C ARG A 129 17.40 -0.80 6.89
N PHE A 130 16.80 -0.43 8.03
CA PHE A 130 16.37 -1.37 9.08
C PHE A 130 17.48 -2.36 9.51
N ARG A 131 18.76 -1.94 9.45
CA ARG A 131 19.94 -2.81 9.39
C ARG A 131 19.92 -3.96 10.41
N ASP A 132 19.84 -3.61 11.69
CA ASP A 132 19.96 -4.62 12.76
C ASP A 132 18.67 -5.43 12.93
N ARG A 133 17.55 -4.90 12.45
CA ARG A 133 16.20 -5.46 12.66
C ARG A 133 15.76 -6.38 11.53
N ILE A 134 16.27 -6.18 10.32
CA ILE A 134 15.92 -6.99 9.16
C ILE A 134 16.50 -8.41 9.24
N ALA A 135 17.55 -8.61 10.07
CA ALA A 135 18.14 -9.92 10.32
C ALA A 135 17.10 -10.93 10.87
N ASP A 136 16.13 -10.45 11.65
CA ASP A 136 15.03 -11.25 12.19
C ASP A 136 13.92 -11.52 11.15
N HIS A 137 14.01 -10.90 9.97
CA HIS A 137 13.03 -10.96 8.89
C HIS A 137 13.71 -11.22 7.53
N PRO A 138 14.32 -12.41 7.33
CA PRO A 138 15.11 -12.71 6.13
C PRO A 138 14.28 -12.64 4.83
N ASP A 139 12.96 -12.83 4.91
CA ASP A 139 12.06 -12.67 3.75
C ASP A 139 12.00 -11.23 3.23
N LEU A 140 12.32 -10.24 4.06
CA LEU A 140 12.35 -8.81 3.71
C LEU A 140 13.71 -8.33 3.23
N ALA A 141 14.77 -9.11 3.43
CA ALA A 141 16.12 -8.80 2.93
C ALA A 141 16.24 -8.98 1.40
N GLN A 142 15.24 -9.58 0.76
CA GLN A 142 15.21 -9.79 -0.69
C GLN A 142 14.99 -8.47 -1.45
N PRO A 143 15.59 -8.31 -2.65
CA PRO A 143 15.32 -7.16 -3.51
C PRO A 143 13.83 -6.97 -3.77
N GLY A 144 13.37 -5.71 -3.81
CA GLY A 144 11.97 -5.37 -4.08
C GLY A 144 10.99 -5.54 -2.90
N ARG A 145 11.48 -5.90 -1.71
CA ARG A 145 10.67 -5.92 -0.48
C ARG A 145 10.67 -4.58 0.26
N ILE A 146 11.78 -3.85 0.20
CA ILE A 146 11.88 -2.47 0.68
C ILE A 146 12.00 -1.55 -0.54
N ILE A 147 11.02 -0.67 -0.66
CA ILE A 147 10.77 0.22 -1.79
C ILE A 147 11.33 1.59 -1.43
N ARG A 148 12.34 2.00 -2.18
CA ARG A 148 12.97 3.31 -2.05
C ARG A 148 12.22 4.35 -2.87
N GLY A 149 12.39 5.62 -2.50
CA GLY A 149 11.75 6.71 -3.21
C GLY A 149 12.21 8.08 -2.78
N GLY A 150 11.60 9.08 -3.40
CA GLY A 150 11.83 10.48 -3.06
C GLY A 150 11.39 11.40 -4.19
N TRP A 151 11.86 12.64 -4.14
CA TRP A 151 11.63 13.61 -5.21
C TRP A 151 12.93 13.85 -5.98
N ARG A 152 12.81 13.97 -7.30
CA ARG A 152 13.87 14.42 -8.21
C ARG A 152 13.23 15.34 -9.24
N ASP A 153 13.78 16.54 -9.42
CA ASP A 153 13.27 17.54 -10.37
C ASP A 153 11.77 17.82 -10.23
N GLY A 154 11.28 17.85 -8.99
CA GLY A 154 9.87 18.09 -8.67
C GLY A 154 8.94 16.90 -8.85
N ALA A 155 9.42 15.77 -9.39
CA ALA A 155 8.64 14.56 -9.60
C ALA A 155 8.94 13.49 -8.54
N LEU A 156 7.88 12.83 -8.06
CA LEU A 156 7.98 11.67 -7.18
C LEU A 156 8.43 10.43 -7.97
N TRP A 157 9.53 9.82 -7.53
CA TRP A 157 9.99 8.52 -8.02
C TRP A 157 9.89 7.47 -6.91
N LEU A 158 9.51 6.24 -7.26
CA LEU A 158 9.51 5.08 -6.38
C LEU A 158 10.13 3.91 -7.15
N ASP A 159 10.96 3.12 -6.48
CA ASP A 159 11.44 1.81 -6.96
C ASP A 159 10.38 0.73 -6.71
N LEU A 160 9.13 1.05 -7.07
CA LEU A 160 7.97 0.18 -6.94
C LEU A 160 7.57 -0.27 -8.35
N PRO A 161 7.60 -1.58 -8.65
CA PRO A 161 7.17 -2.06 -9.95
C PRO A 161 5.69 -1.74 -10.16
N GLN A 162 5.33 -1.44 -11.40
CA GLN A 162 3.93 -1.28 -11.78
C GLN A 162 3.26 -2.65 -11.66
N ASN A 163 2.21 -2.78 -10.85
CA ASN A 163 1.38 -3.97 -10.93
C ASN A 163 0.49 -3.86 -12.18
N ALA A 164 0.77 -4.68 -13.20
CA ALA A 164 0.10 -4.66 -14.51
C ALA A 164 -1.44 -4.82 -14.43
N GLN A 165 -1.95 -5.23 -13.28
CA GLN A 165 -3.34 -5.58 -13.04
C GLN A 165 -4.15 -4.45 -12.36
N GLY A 166 -3.55 -3.27 -12.14
CA GLY A 166 -4.17 -2.13 -11.46
C GLY A 166 -5.13 -1.27 -12.29
N ARG A 167 -5.21 -1.47 -13.62
CA ARG A 167 -6.17 -0.74 -14.48
C ARG A 167 -7.58 -1.29 -14.25
N ARG A 168 -8.40 -0.53 -13.54
CA ARG A 168 -9.85 -0.48 -13.75
C ARG A 168 -10.22 0.90 -14.22
#